data_AF-A0A1F5USL8-F1
#
_entry.id   AF-A0A1F5USL8-F1
#
_cell.length_a   1.000
_cell.length_b   1.000
_cell.length_c   1.000
_cell.angle_alpha   90.00
_cell.angle_beta   90.00
_cell.angle_gamma   90.00
#
_symmetry.space_group_name_H-M   'P 1'
#
loop_
_entity.id
_entity.type
_entity.pdbx_description
1 polymer ?
#
loop_
_entity_poly.entity_id
_entity_poly.type
_entity_poly.pdbx_seq_one_letter_code
_entity_poly.pdbx_strand_id
1 'polypeptide(L)'
;MSEIPEDKLKFQLKARAELARLAYGEQILQCTNRDPEEMTGFLMLDGEIEKARLWRAFAIAKREGSSDYIRGMVAYMISHEVGECNRQKQKNLIECIERSEVHLKDLTFEQLAGTHLRWRHIFQLLGKEFNPTREKEFVKQVYERLKKEEELHPNHESYTRK
;
A
#
# COMPACT_ATOMS: atom_id res chain seq x y z
N MET A 1 -20.90 -25.11 -19.25
CA MET A 1 -19.93 -24.14 -18.71
C MET A 1 -20.66 -22.83 -18.59
N SER A 2 -20.93 -22.35 -17.38
CA SER A 2 -21.68 -21.12 -17.17
C SER A 2 -20.74 -19.92 -17.38
N GLU A 3 -20.97 -19.15 -18.44
CA GLU A 3 -20.27 -17.88 -18.66
C GLU A 3 -20.57 -16.94 -17.50
N ILE A 4 -19.51 -16.50 -16.82
CA ILE A 4 -19.65 -15.49 -15.76
C ILE A 4 -20.00 -14.18 -16.47
N PRO A 5 -21.12 -13.51 -16.10
CA PRO A 5 -21.50 -12.24 -16.69
C PRO A 5 -20.34 -11.24 -16.61
N GLU A 6 -20.05 -10.50 -17.69
CA GLU A 6 -18.91 -9.57 -17.79
C GLU A 6 -18.81 -8.61 -16.61
N ASP A 7 -19.94 -8.14 -16.08
CA ASP A 7 -19.98 -7.25 -14.92
C ASP A 7 -19.57 -7.94 -13.61
N LYS A 8 -19.92 -9.23 -13.44
CA LYS A 8 -19.44 -10.05 -12.33
C LYS A 8 -17.95 -10.36 -12.48
N LEU A 9 -17.48 -10.59 -13.71
CA LEU A 9 -16.06 -10.82 -13.98
C LEU A 9 -15.23 -9.54 -13.69
N LYS A 10 -15.69 -8.38 -14.15
CA LYS A 10 -15.08 -7.07 -13.83
C LYS A 10 -15.07 -6.78 -12.33
N PHE A 11 -16.18 -7.05 -11.64
CA PHE A 11 -16.26 -6.87 -10.19
C PHE A 11 -15.29 -7.82 -9.45
N GLN A 12 -15.22 -9.09 -9.84
CA GLN A 12 -14.28 -10.06 -9.25
C GLN A 12 -12.82 -9.72 -9.56
N LEU A 13 -12.51 -9.24 -10.76
CA LEU A 13 -11.17 -8.78 -11.14
C LEU A 13 -10.76 -7.54 -10.36
N LYS A 14 -11.67 -6.57 -10.20
CA LYS A 14 -11.44 -5.36 -9.40
C LYS A 14 -11.21 -5.68 -7.92
N ALA A 15 -12.04 -6.56 -7.34
CA ALA A 15 -11.86 -7.02 -5.97
C ALA A 15 -10.56 -7.81 -5.77
N ARG A 16 -10.14 -8.63 -6.75
CA ARG A 16 -8.86 -9.35 -6.72
C ARG A 16 -7.66 -8.43 -6.90
N ALA A 17 -7.76 -7.40 -7.72
CA ALA A 17 -6.70 -6.41 -7.92
C ALA A 17 -6.55 -5.48 -6.72
N GLU A 18 -7.65 -5.13 -6.05
CA GLU A 18 -7.63 -4.51 -4.74
C GLU A 18 -6.93 -5.45 -3.73
N LEU A 19 -7.35 -6.71 -3.59
CA LEU A 19 -6.65 -7.67 -2.71
C LEU A 19 -5.16 -7.84 -3.03
N ALA A 20 -4.77 -7.82 -4.31
CA ALA A 20 -3.36 -7.85 -4.73
C ALA A 20 -2.59 -6.58 -4.33
N ARG A 21 -3.22 -5.40 -4.42
CA ARG A 21 -2.67 -4.13 -3.90
C ARG A 21 -2.54 -4.14 -2.39
N LEU A 22 -3.49 -4.75 -1.70
CA LEU A 22 -3.46 -4.86 -0.25
C LEU A 22 -2.37 -5.84 0.21
N ALA A 23 -2.23 -6.98 -0.47
CA ALA A 23 -1.10 -7.89 -0.30
C ALA A 23 0.25 -7.24 -0.67
N TYR A 24 0.26 -6.27 -1.59
CA TYR A 24 1.45 -5.48 -1.91
C TYR A 24 1.77 -4.42 -0.83
N GLY A 25 0.76 -3.74 -0.31
CA GLY A 25 0.88 -2.88 0.87
C GLY A 25 1.45 -3.66 2.06
N GLU A 26 1.02 -4.91 2.24
CA GLU A 26 1.60 -5.84 3.21
C GLU A 26 3.08 -6.15 2.92
N GLN A 27 3.49 -6.32 1.66
CA GLN A 27 4.92 -6.52 1.33
C GLN A 27 5.78 -5.27 1.59
N ILE A 28 5.21 -4.07 1.43
CA ILE A 28 5.86 -2.82 1.86
C ILE A 28 5.99 -2.81 3.39
N LEU A 29 4.97 -3.23 4.13
CA LEU A 29 4.98 -3.36 5.59
C LEU A 29 5.95 -4.45 6.10
N GLN A 30 6.12 -5.55 5.37
CA GLN A 30 6.87 -6.76 5.74
C GLN A 30 8.35 -6.76 5.29
N CYS A 31 8.88 -5.64 4.79
CA CYS A 31 10.31 -5.48 4.46
C CYS A 31 10.87 -6.44 3.40
N THR A 32 10.09 -6.84 2.38
CA THR A 32 10.70 -7.58 1.25
C THR A 32 11.56 -6.63 0.39
N ASN A 33 12.81 -7.00 0.11
CA ASN A 33 13.75 -6.27 -0.75
C ASN A 33 13.49 -6.47 -2.26
N ARG A 34 12.30 -6.90 -2.67
CA ARG A 34 11.96 -7.12 -4.09
C ARG A 34 12.01 -5.84 -4.90
N ASP A 35 12.36 -5.95 -6.18
CA ASP A 35 12.48 -4.82 -7.08
C ASP A 35 11.10 -4.16 -7.33
N PRO A 36 10.94 -2.84 -7.12
CA PRO A 36 9.73 -2.11 -7.50
C PRO A 36 9.28 -2.36 -8.95
N GLU A 37 10.18 -2.62 -9.89
CA GLU A 37 9.83 -2.89 -11.28
C GLU A 37 9.12 -4.23 -11.47
N GLU A 38 9.66 -5.31 -10.90
CA GLU A 38 9.02 -6.65 -10.93
C GLU A 38 7.60 -6.63 -10.36
N MET A 39 7.32 -5.68 -9.47
CA MET A 39 6.04 -5.55 -8.79
C MET A 39 5.04 -4.67 -9.55
N THR A 40 5.51 -3.79 -10.44
CA THR A 40 4.67 -2.84 -11.18
C THR A 40 3.80 -3.57 -12.22
N GLY A 41 4.35 -4.57 -12.90
CA GLY A 41 3.62 -5.40 -13.87
C GLY A 41 2.43 -6.13 -13.24
N PHE A 42 2.52 -6.56 -11.97
CA PHE A 42 1.41 -7.20 -11.26
C PHE A 42 0.31 -6.22 -10.82
N LEU A 43 0.68 -4.97 -10.48
CA LEU A 43 -0.25 -3.94 -10.00
C LEU A 43 -1.05 -3.27 -11.12
N MET A 44 -0.58 -3.39 -12.36
CA MET A 44 -1.20 -2.85 -13.58
C MET A 44 -2.18 -3.82 -14.26
N LEU A 45 -2.33 -5.05 -13.76
CA LEU A 45 -3.16 -6.10 -14.38
C LEU A 45 -4.66 -5.76 -14.53
N ASP A 46 -5.17 -4.80 -13.78
CA ASP A 46 -6.56 -4.32 -13.86
C ASP A 46 -6.72 -2.97 -14.60
N GLY A 47 -5.64 -2.43 -15.18
CA GLY A 47 -5.62 -1.17 -15.91
C GLY A 47 -5.56 0.10 -15.05
N GLU A 48 -5.47 -0.01 -13.72
CA GLU A 48 -5.44 1.14 -12.80
C GLU A 48 -4.00 1.63 -12.56
N ILE A 49 -3.42 2.20 -13.61
CA ILE A 49 -2.02 2.65 -13.71
C ILE A 49 -1.65 3.64 -12.60
N GLU A 50 -2.50 4.63 -12.30
CA GLU A 50 -2.21 5.64 -11.28
C GLU A 50 -2.06 5.01 -9.88
N LYS A 51 -2.89 4.01 -9.55
CA LYS A 51 -2.81 3.29 -8.27
C LYS A 51 -1.54 2.44 -8.20
N ALA A 52 -1.19 1.76 -9.31
CA ALA A 52 0.06 1.01 -9.41
C ALA A 52 1.28 1.92 -9.21
N ARG A 53 1.29 3.10 -9.85
CA ARG A 53 2.36 4.09 -9.72
C ARG A 53 2.47 4.64 -8.29
N LEU A 54 1.35 4.89 -7.61
CA LEU A 54 1.36 5.32 -6.21
C LEU A 54 2.03 4.27 -5.31
N TRP A 55 1.65 3.01 -5.48
CA TRP A 55 2.24 1.89 -4.74
C TRP A 55 3.74 1.71 -5.05
N ARG A 56 4.14 1.85 -6.32
CA ARG A 56 5.56 1.88 -6.73
C ARG A 56 6.32 3.03 -6.06
N ALA A 57 5.71 4.21 -5.96
CA ALA A 57 6.30 5.37 -5.29
C ALA A 57 6.57 5.11 -3.80
N PHE A 58 5.65 4.45 -3.09
CA PHE A 58 5.88 4.03 -1.71
C PHE A 58 7.03 3.03 -1.58
N ALA A 59 7.14 2.05 -2.48
CA ALA A 59 8.22 1.07 -2.44
C ALA A 59 9.60 1.70 -2.70
N ILE A 60 9.67 2.64 -3.65
CA ILE A 60 10.90 3.40 -3.93
C ILE A 60 11.23 4.34 -2.77
N ALA A 61 10.26 5.09 -2.25
CA ALA A 61 10.45 5.95 -1.09
C ALA A 61 10.93 5.17 0.14
N LYS A 62 10.46 3.93 0.34
CA LYS A 62 10.95 3.03 1.40
C LYS A 62 12.43 2.69 1.22
N ARG A 63 12.90 2.50 -0.03
CA ARG A 63 14.30 2.19 -0.35
C ARG A 63 15.21 3.41 -0.24
N GLU A 64 14.76 4.56 -0.71
CA GLU A 64 15.56 5.80 -0.77
C GLU A 64 15.52 6.61 0.53
N GLY A 65 14.44 6.50 1.30
CA GLY A 65 14.21 7.25 2.54
C GLY A 65 14.21 6.38 3.79
N SER A 66 13.53 6.87 4.84
CA SER A 66 13.37 6.12 6.10
C SER A 66 12.31 5.03 5.93
N SER A 67 12.76 3.78 5.78
CA SER A 67 11.87 2.63 5.64
C SER A 67 10.78 2.58 6.72
N ASP A 68 11.13 2.87 7.98
CA ASP A 68 10.16 2.85 9.08
C ASP A 68 9.08 3.91 8.95
N TYR A 69 9.42 5.11 8.50
CA TYR A 69 8.44 6.19 8.37
C TYR A 69 7.48 5.93 7.22
N ILE A 70 8.01 5.41 6.11
CA ILE A 70 7.19 5.01 4.97
C ILE A 70 6.25 3.86 5.35
N ARG A 71 6.72 2.88 6.13
CA ARG A 71 5.87 1.81 6.67
C ARG A 71 4.78 2.35 7.60
N GLY A 72 5.12 3.31 8.46
CA GLY A 72 4.14 4.00 9.31
C GLY A 72 3.06 4.72 8.51
N MET A 73 3.45 5.41 7.44
CA MET A 73 2.50 6.05 6.53
C MET A 73 1.58 5.05 5.84
N VAL A 74 2.13 3.94 5.36
CA VAL A 74 1.35 2.88 4.70
C VAL A 74 0.36 2.25 5.68
N ALA A 75 0.76 1.95 6.93
CA ALA A 75 -0.16 1.45 7.94
C ALA A 75 -1.26 2.45 8.31
N TYR A 76 -0.92 3.74 8.38
CA TYR A 76 -1.92 4.79 8.58
C TYR A 76 -2.95 4.79 7.45
N MET A 77 -2.50 4.79 6.19
CA MET A 77 -3.37 4.76 5.02
C MET A 77 -4.28 3.53 5.03
N ILE A 78 -3.67 2.35 5.16
CA ILE A 78 -4.37 1.07 5.21
C ILE A 78 -5.45 1.07 6.30
N SER A 79 -5.17 1.65 7.47
CA SER A 79 -6.16 1.69 8.55
C SER A 79 -7.46 2.44 8.20
N HIS A 80 -7.45 3.23 7.12
CA HIS A 80 -8.58 4.01 6.59
C HIS A 80 -9.12 3.51 5.23
N GLU A 81 -8.62 2.40 4.69
CA GLU A 81 -8.97 1.93 3.33
C GLU A 81 -10.38 1.33 3.18
N VAL A 82 -11.16 1.19 4.26
CA VAL A 82 -12.52 0.62 4.19
C VAL A 82 -13.54 1.51 4.90
N GLY A 83 -14.65 1.78 4.20
CA GLY A 83 -15.84 2.52 4.59
C GLY A 83 -15.90 3.10 6.01
N GLU A 84 -16.80 2.56 6.84
CA GLU A 84 -16.98 3.02 8.22
C GLU A 84 -16.01 2.32 9.19
N CYS A 85 -15.61 3.06 10.24
CA CYS A 85 -14.71 2.55 11.27
C CYS A 85 -15.36 1.40 12.06
N ASN A 86 -14.73 0.23 12.05
CA ASN A 86 -15.07 -0.87 12.94
C ASN A 86 -14.54 -0.58 14.35
N ARG A 87 -15.41 -0.04 15.21
CA ARG A 87 -15.05 0.40 16.57
C ARG A 87 -14.50 -0.71 17.46
N GLN A 88 -15.03 -1.92 17.35
CA GLN A 88 -14.55 -3.04 18.16
C GLN A 88 -13.13 -3.45 17.76
N LYS A 89 -12.89 -3.55 16.44
CA LYS A 89 -11.57 -3.86 15.89
C LYS A 89 -10.55 -2.77 16.21
N GLN A 90 -10.96 -1.50 16.07
CA GLN A 90 -10.15 -0.34 16.46
C GLN A 90 -9.75 -0.44 17.94
N LYS A 91 -10.71 -0.69 18.83
CA LYS A 91 -10.44 -0.78 20.27
C LYS A 91 -9.45 -1.90 20.59
N ASN A 92 -9.70 -3.11 20.07
CA ASN A 92 -8.82 -4.27 20.30
C ASN A 92 -7.39 -4.00 19.81
N LEU A 93 -7.25 -3.44 18.60
CA LEU A 93 -5.93 -3.15 18.05
C LEU A 93 -5.21 -2.06 18.85
N ILE A 94 -5.91 -1.01 19.26
CA ILE A 94 -5.32 0.05 20.12
C ILE A 94 -4.83 -0.55 21.44
N GLU A 95 -5.62 -1.40 22.10
CA GLU A 95 -5.21 -2.05 23.35
C GLU A 95 -3.93 -2.89 23.16
N CYS A 96 -3.84 -3.67 22.07
CA CYS A 96 -2.63 -4.44 21.76
C CYS A 96 -1.42 -3.53 21.47
N ILE A 97 -1.62 -2.41 20.76
CA ILE A 97 -0.56 -1.41 20.51
C ILE A 97 -0.09 -0.80 21.82
N GLU A 98 -1.03 -0.42 22.70
CA GLU A 98 -0.74 0.21 23.99
C GLU A 98 0.05 -0.71 24.92
N ARG A 99 -0.22 -2.02 24.84
CA ARG A 99 0.50 -3.07 25.58
C ARG A 99 1.76 -3.57 24.89
N SER A 100 2.10 -3.04 23.71
CA SER A 100 3.25 -3.50 22.89
C SER A 100 3.18 -5.00 22.54
N GLU A 101 1.97 -5.55 22.39
CA GLU A 101 1.72 -6.96 22.03
C GLU A 101 1.80 -7.22 20.52
N VAL A 102 1.87 -6.16 19.72
CA VAL A 102 1.93 -6.22 18.26
C VAL A 102 3.03 -5.31 17.70
N HIS A 103 3.66 -5.73 16.61
CA HIS A 103 4.62 -4.92 15.88
C HIS A 103 4.16 -4.68 14.45
N LEU A 104 4.58 -3.55 13.87
CA LEU A 104 4.18 -3.13 12.53
C LEU A 104 4.50 -4.18 11.44
N LYS A 105 5.60 -4.92 11.57
CA LYS A 105 6.00 -5.98 10.63
C LYS A 105 5.06 -7.19 10.64
N ASP A 106 4.33 -7.39 11.74
CA ASP A 106 3.48 -8.56 11.96
C ASP A 106 1.99 -8.25 11.68
N LEU A 107 1.68 -6.98 11.37
CA LEU A 107 0.33 -6.55 11.05
C LEU A 107 0.00 -6.80 9.57
N THR A 108 -1.15 -7.42 9.36
CA THR A 108 -1.77 -7.60 8.05
C THR A 108 -2.67 -6.40 7.70
N PHE A 109 -2.96 -6.26 6.42
CA PHE A 109 -3.97 -5.35 5.91
C PHE A 109 -5.31 -5.63 6.58
N GLU A 110 -5.70 -6.91 6.67
CA GLU A 110 -6.95 -7.29 7.31
C GLU A 110 -6.99 -6.83 8.76
N GLN A 111 -5.91 -6.89 9.54
CA GLN A 111 -5.91 -6.39 10.91
C GLN A 111 -6.01 -4.86 11.01
N LEU A 112 -5.39 -4.14 10.07
CA LEU A 112 -5.36 -2.68 10.08
C LEU A 112 -6.63 -2.04 9.50
N ALA A 113 -7.17 -2.56 8.40
CA ALA A 113 -8.21 -1.89 7.63
C ALA A 113 -9.47 -1.59 8.46
N GLY A 114 -9.95 -0.36 8.38
CA GLY A 114 -11.19 0.07 9.05
C GLY A 114 -11.03 0.33 10.54
N THR A 115 -9.79 0.38 11.03
CA THR A 115 -9.50 0.73 12.44
C THR A 115 -9.26 2.22 12.65
N HIS A 116 -9.03 3.00 11.58
CA HIS A 116 -8.86 4.46 11.60
C HIS A 116 -7.89 4.90 12.69
N LEU A 117 -6.67 4.34 12.66
CA LEU A 117 -5.66 4.62 13.67
C LEU A 117 -5.23 6.08 13.57
N ARG A 118 -5.09 6.75 14.72
CA ARG A 118 -4.48 8.08 14.79
C ARG A 118 -2.96 7.97 14.71
N TRP A 119 -2.29 9.03 14.29
CA TRP A 119 -0.81 9.09 14.22
C TRP A 119 -0.12 8.68 15.52
N ARG A 120 -0.66 9.04 16.68
CA ARG A 120 -0.12 8.60 17.98
C ARG A 120 0.01 7.07 18.10
N HIS A 121 -0.94 6.31 17.58
CA HIS A 121 -0.89 4.84 17.63
C HIS A 121 0.14 4.30 16.62
N ILE A 122 0.30 4.97 15.48
CA ILE A 122 1.34 4.64 14.49
C ILE A 122 2.74 4.91 15.06
N PHE A 123 2.94 6.03 15.75
CA PHE A 123 4.21 6.36 16.39
C PHE A 123 4.54 5.34 17.49
N GLN A 124 3.54 4.89 18.24
CA GLN A 124 3.71 3.84 19.22
C GLN A 124 4.10 2.49 18.58
N LEU A 125 3.45 2.11 17.48
CA LEU A 125 3.82 0.93 16.70
C LEU A 125 5.26 0.97 16.16
N LEU A 126 5.76 2.17 15.86
CA LEU A 126 7.12 2.40 15.37
C LEU A 126 8.16 2.55 16.48
N GLY A 127 7.73 2.86 17.71
CA GLY A 127 8.61 3.27 18.80
C GLY A 127 9.28 4.64 18.61
N LYS A 128 8.87 5.43 17.61
CA LYS A 128 9.40 6.77 17.32
C LYS A 128 8.41 7.62 16.53
N GLU A 129 8.52 8.93 16.72
CA GLU A 129 7.74 9.92 15.98
C GLU A 129 8.45 10.36 14.70
N PHE A 130 7.65 10.81 13.73
CA PHE A 130 8.15 11.44 12.50
C PHE A 130 7.14 12.47 12.00
N ASN A 131 7.53 13.30 11.04
CA ASN A 131 6.65 14.30 10.44
C ASN A 131 5.93 13.71 9.21
N PRO A 132 4.63 13.35 9.30
CA PRO A 132 3.94 12.69 8.19
C PRO A 132 3.81 13.57 6.95
N THR A 133 3.72 14.89 7.13
CA THR A 133 3.65 15.85 6.02
C THR A 133 4.95 15.83 5.20
N ARG A 134 6.11 15.79 5.87
CA ARG A 134 7.41 15.71 5.20
C ARG A 134 7.54 14.41 4.39
N GLU A 135 7.19 13.28 5.00
CA GLU A 135 7.31 11.98 4.33
C GLU A 135 6.30 11.84 3.18
N LYS A 136 5.10 12.40 3.34
CA LYS A 136 4.11 12.48 2.25
C LYS A 136 4.65 13.28 1.06
N GLU A 137 5.29 14.42 1.31
CA GLU A 137 5.87 15.22 0.24
C GLU A 137 7.02 14.47 -0.46
N PHE A 138 7.82 13.71 0.29
CA PHE A 138 8.85 12.86 -0.29
C PHE A 138 8.27 11.78 -1.21
N VAL A 139 7.24 11.03 -0.75
CA VAL A 139 6.55 10.05 -1.61
C VAL A 139 5.95 10.70 -2.85
N LYS A 140 5.40 11.91 -2.72
CA LYS A 140 4.86 12.68 -3.85
C LYS A 140 5.96 13.06 -4.86
N GLN A 141 7.15 13.46 -4.39
CA GLN A 141 8.28 13.75 -5.29
C GLN A 141 8.72 12.51 -6.07
N VAL A 142 8.77 11.36 -5.41
CA VAL A 142 9.05 10.07 -6.08
C VAL A 142 7.97 9.76 -7.12
N TYR A 143 6.69 9.97 -6.78
CA TYR A 143 5.57 9.78 -7.70
C TYR A 143 5.69 10.66 -8.96
N GLU A 144 5.97 11.95 -8.81
CA GLU A 144 6.14 12.87 -9.93
C GLU A 144 7.35 12.53 -10.79
N ARG A 145 8.43 12.02 -10.17
CA ARG A 145 9.61 11.51 -10.91
C ARG A 145 9.22 10.32 -11.79
N LEU A 146 8.52 9.33 -11.23
CA LEU A 146 8.03 8.16 -11.97
C LEU A 146 7.12 8.55 -13.14
N LYS A 147 6.21 9.49 -12.90
CA LYS A 147 5.29 9.98 -13.94
C LYS A 147 6.07 10.61 -15.11
N LYS A 148 7.07 11.44 -14.82
CA LYS A 148 7.91 12.06 -15.85
C LYS A 148 8.76 11.05 -16.62
N GLU A 149 9.31 10.04 -15.94
CA GLU A 149 10.11 8.97 -16.57
C GLU A 149 9.27 8.18 -17.58
N GLU A 150 8.01 7.87 -17.24
CA GLU A 150 7.07 7.16 -18.12
C GLU A 150 6.60 8.04 -19.30
N GLU A 151 6.43 9.36 -19.09
CA GLU A 151 6.13 10.32 -20.16
C GLU A 151 7.30 10.51 -21.14
N LEU A 152 8.54 10.44 -20.64
CA LEU A 152 9.77 10.56 -21.45
C LEU A 152 10.13 9.24 -22.17
N HIS A 153 9.69 8.11 -21.63
CA HIS A 153 9.92 6.77 -22.18
C HIS A 153 8.61 5.97 -22.32
N PRO A 154 7.69 6.38 -23.23
CA PRO A 154 6.39 5.72 -23.39
C PRO A 154 6.48 4.28 -23.92
N ASN A 155 7.67 3.81 -24.33
CA ASN A 155 7.89 2.48 -24.88
C ASN A 155 8.80 1.65 -23.98
N HIS A 156 8.23 1.04 -22.94
CA HIS A 156 8.78 -0.18 -22.38
C HIS A 156 7.72 -1.25 -22.10
N GLU A 157 6.64 -1.29 -22.88
CA GLU A 157 5.80 -2.48 -23.04
C GLU A 157 5.50 -2.74 -24.53
N SER A 158 6.53 -3.17 -25.24
CA SER A 158 6.39 -4.07 -26.39
C SER A 158 7.15 -5.36 -26.12
N TYR A 159 6.85 -6.00 -24.99
CA TYR A 159 7.16 -7.39 -24.70
C TYR A 159 5.83 -8.02 -24.26
N THR A 160 5.20 -9.00 -24.89
CA THR A 160 5.51 -9.89 -26.01
C THR A 160 4.17 -10.42 -26.52
N ARG A 161 3.73 -10.04 -27.73
CA ARG A 161 2.83 -10.91 -28.51
C ARG A 161 3.73 -11.74 -29.43
N LYS A 162 4.01 -12.97 -29.01
CA LYS A 162 4.26 -14.08 -29.92
C LYS A 162 3.16 -15.09 -29.69
#